data_AF-A0A176YQM7-F1
#
_entry.id   AF-A0A176YQM7-F1
#
_cell.length_a   1.000
_cell.length_b   1.000
_cell.length_c   1.000
_cell.angle_alpha   90.00
_cell.angle_beta   90.00
_cell.angle_gamma   90.00
#
_symmetry.space_group_name_H-M   'P 1'
#
loop_
_entity.id
_entity.type
_entity.pdbx_description
1 polymer ?
#
loop_
_entity_poly.entity_id
_entity_poly.type
_entity_poly.pdbx_seq_one_letter_code
_entity_poly.pdbx_strand_id
1 'polypeptide(L)'
;MSESTARVALRKARYFLAQAQQAESDDKILNDHLPFAANLEAALVYARTSIEHLKAEYSSKFNERGYRHWHDRTWRDSNPLFHYFYARRNFILHQEPEPTHAQVNVQANLGITASVSVSLTVTRTDGTVEYFPAASRPEPKQPPVRASSTQSQRFFFSEHAWREKPALLYIEEFIECCESFVSAAERAFL
;
A
#
# COMPACT_ATOMS: atom_id res chain seq x y z
N MET A 1 -4.47 16.72 -25.24
CA MET A 1 -3.20 16.03 -25.53
C MET A 1 -3.39 14.56 -25.20
N SER A 2 -3.10 13.64 -26.11
CA SER A 2 -3.18 12.20 -25.84
C SER A 2 -2.07 11.82 -24.85
N GLU A 3 -2.40 11.06 -23.81
CA GLU A 3 -1.43 10.50 -22.86
C GLU A 3 -0.48 9.54 -23.60
N SER A 4 0.84 9.59 -23.32
CA SER A 4 1.83 8.69 -23.94
C SER A 4 1.62 7.25 -23.50
N THR A 5 1.97 6.27 -24.34
CA THR A 5 1.76 4.84 -23.97
C THR A 5 2.63 4.44 -22.78
N ALA A 6 3.80 5.08 -22.64
CA ALA A 6 4.67 4.94 -21.48
C ALA A 6 3.98 5.38 -20.17
N ARG A 7 3.27 6.53 -20.17
CA ARG A 7 2.52 7.03 -19.00
C ARG A 7 1.36 6.12 -18.63
N VAL A 8 0.64 5.59 -19.62
CA VAL A 8 -0.42 4.60 -19.38
C VAL A 8 0.13 3.34 -18.70
N ALA A 9 1.30 2.85 -19.13
CA ALA A 9 1.95 1.72 -18.49
C ALA A 9 2.36 2.01 -17.04
N LEU A 10 2.92 3.20 -16.75
CA LEU A 10 3.24 3.61 -15.38
C LEU A 10 2.00 3.70 -14.48
N ARG A 11 0.88 4.21 -14.99
CA ARG A 11 -0.38 4.22 -14.24
C ARG A 11 -0.85 2.81 -13.89
N LYS A 12 -0.71 1.85 -14.81
CA LYS A 12 -0.99 0.43 -14.52
C LYS A 12 -0.03 -0.12 -13.48
N ALA A 13 1.26 0.23 -13.54
CA ALA A 13 2.25 -0.19 -12.55
C ALA A 13 1.85 0.29 -11.13
N ARG A 14 1.49 1.57 -10.99
CA ARG A 14 0.98 2.14 -9.72
C ARG A 14 -0.31 1.47 -9.25
N TYR A 15 -1.25 1.19 -10.17
CA TYR A 15 -2.47 0.47 -9.84
C TYR A 15 -2.18 -0.91 -9.23
N PHE A 16 -1.32 -1.71 -9.87
CA PHE A 16 -0.98 -3.04 -9.37
C PHE A 16 -0.14 -3.00 -8.09
N LEU A 17 0.72 -1.99 -7.91
CA LEU A 17 1.41 -1.77 -6.63
C LEU A 17 0.40 -1.52 -5.49
N ALA A 18 -0.62 -0.69 -5.73
CA ALA A 18 -1.67 -0.44 -4.73
C ALA A 18 -2.50 -1.71 -4.44
N GLN A 19 -2.75 -2.56 -5.44
CA GLN A 19 -3.38 -3.87 -5.22
C GLN A 19 -2.50 -4.81 -4.40
N ALA A 20 -1.18 -4.78 -4.60
CA ALA A 20 -0.24 -5.54 -3.78
C ALA A 20 -0.22 -5.07 -2.33
N GLN A 21 -0.23 -3.74 -2.09
CA GLN A 21 -0.34 -3.16 -0.74
C GLN A 21 -1.62 -3.59 -0.02
N GLN A 22 -2.75 -3.60 -0.73
CA GLN A 22 -4.02 -4.07 -0.19
C GLN A 22 -3.98 -5.56 0.15
N ALA A 23 -3.39 -6.39 -0.72
CA ALA A 23 -3.25 -7.83 -0.50
C ALA A 23 -2.32 -8.17 0.68
N GLU A 24 -1.27 -7.37 0.93
CA GLU A 24 -0.39 -7.54 2.10
C GLU A 24 -1.11 -7.18 3.41
N SER A 25 -2.06 -6.25 3.36
CA SER A 25 -2.79 -5.76 4.54
C SER A 25 -4.01 -6.61 4.93
N ASP A 26 -4.45 -7.54 4.07
CA ASP A 26 -5.64 -8.38 4.31
C ASP A 26 -5.24 -9.72 4.93
N ASP A 27 -5.57 -9.90 6.21
CA ASP A 27 -5.32 -11.13 6.99
C ASP A 27 -5.88 -12.40 6.33
N LYS A 28 -6.93 -12.29 5.52
CA LYS A 28 -7.51 -13.44 4.79
C LYS A 28 -6.66 -13.82 3.58
N ILE A 29 -5.98 -12.85 2.99
CA ILE A 29 -5.12 -12.99 1.82
C ILE A 29 -3.69 -13.35 2.24
N LEU A 30 -3.24 -13.02 3.46
CA LEU A 30 -1.91 -13.42 3.94
C LEU A 30 -1.63 -14.93 3.90
N ASN A 31 -2.67 -15.77 3.97
CA ASN A 31 -2.54 -17.22 3.84
C ASN A 31 -2.43 -17.71 2.38
N ASP A 32 -2.78 -16.88 1.42
CA ASP A 32 -2.64 -17.13 -0.02
C ASP A 32 -1.69 -16.09 -0.61
N HIS A 33 -0.41 -16.44 -0.76
CA HIS A 33 0.62 -15.49 -1.22
C HIS A 33 0.46 -15.07 -2.68
N LEU A 34 -0.43 -15.73 -3.44
CA LEU A 34 -0.56 -15.53 -4.87
C LEU A 34 -1.05 -14.12 -5.24
N PRO A 35 -2.10 -13.53 -4.62
CA PRO A 35 -2.56 -12.20 -4.98
C PRO A 35 -1.51 -11.12 -4.72
N PHE A 36 -0.75 -11.22 -3.61
CA PHE A 36 0.37 -10.31 -3.37
C PHE A 36 1.44 -10.44 -4.45
N ALA A 37 1.95 -11.66 -4.68
CA ALA A 37 3.04 -11.91 -5.61
C ALA A 37 2.66 -11.55 -7.07
N ALA A 38 1.45 -11.90 -7.51
CA ALA A 38 0.97 -11.63 -8.85
C ALA A 38 0.78 -10.11 -9.10
N ASN A 39 0.24 -9.37 -8.13
CA ASN A 39 0.11 -7.93 -8.25
C ASN A 39 1.48 -7.23 -8.24
N LEU A 40 2.41 -7.68 -7.40
CA LEU A 40 3.77 -7.15 -7.37
C LEU A 40 4.50 -7.39 -8.70
N GLU A 41 4.37 -8.60 -9.26
CA GLU A 41 4.93 -8.95 -10.58
C GLU A 41 4.29 -8.11 -11.69
N ALA A 42 2.98 -7.95 -11.69
CA ALA A 42 2.29 -7.10 -12.66
C ALA A 42 2.79 -5.65 -12.61
N ALA A 43 2.99 -5.10 -11.40
CA ALA A 43 3.54 -3.76 -11.22
C ALA A 43 4.93 -3.63 -11.88
N LEU A 44 5.82 -4.58 -11.62
CA LEU A 44 7.14 -4.66 -12.24
C LEU A 44 7.10 -4.75 -13.77
N VAL A 45 6.25 -5.62 -14.30
CA VAL A 45 6.09 -5.82 -15.75
C VAL A 45 5.65 -4.53 -16.43
N TYR A 46 4.63 -3.86 -15.88
CA TYR A 46 4.15 -2.60 -16.44
C TYR A 46 5.17 -1.47 -16.31
N ALA A 47 5.91 -1.40 -15.21
CA ALA A 47 6.98 -0.42 -15.04
C ALA A 47 8.08 -0.58 -16.11
N ARG A 48 8.53 -1.81 -16.41
CA ARG A 48 9.47 -2.06 -17.52
C ARG A 48 8.90 -1.73 -18.89
N THR A 49 7.64 -2.10 -19.10
CA THR A 49 6.94 -1.88 -20.36
C THR A 49 6.90 -0.39 -20.71
N SER A 50 6.86 0.50 -19.70
CA SER A 50 6.96 1.95 -19.94
C SER A 50 8.25 2.35 -20.66
N ILE A 51 9.39 1.72 -20.36
CA ILE A 51 10.68 1.99 -20.99
C ILE A 51 10.72 1.46 -22.42
N GLU A 52 10.16 0.27 -22.66
CA GLU A 52 10.01 -0.28 -24.00
C GLU A 52 9.12 0.60 -24.89
N HIS A 53 8.05 1.17 -24.32
CA HIS A 53 7.20 2.13 -25.02
C HIS A 53 7.97 3.39 -25.42
N LEU A 54 8.81 3.97 -24.55
CA LEU A 54 9.66 5.10 -24.93
C LEU A 54 10.58 4.76 -26.10
N LYS A 55 11.18 3.57 -26.07
CA LYS A 55 12.05 3.09 -27.14
C LYS A 55 11.29 2.96 -28.45
N ALA A 56 10.08 2.40 -28.42
CA ALA A 56 9.22 2.33 -29.62
C ALA A 56 8.82 3.72 -30.13
N GLU A 57 8.41 4.63 -29.24
CA GLU A 57 7.92 5.97 -29.59
C GLU A 57 9.02 6.90 -30.12
N TYR A 58 10.23 6.82 -29.56
CA TYR A 58 11.30 7.79 -29.83
C TYR A 58 12.48 7.23 -30.62
N SER A 59 12.56 5.92 -30.86
CA SER A 59 13.66 5.33 -31.67
C SER A 59 13.76 5.88 -33.08
N SER A 60 12.65 6.34 -33.66
CA SER A 60 12.59 6.95 -35.00
C SER A 60 12.92 8.44 -35.02
N LYS A 61 13.03 9.11 -33.86
CA LYS A 61 13.32 10.55 -33.80
C LYS A 61 14.82 10.80 -34.01
N PHE A 62 15.13 11.29 -35.22
CA PHE A 62 16.46 11.68 -35.70
C PHE A 62 16.84 13.09 -35.22
N ASN A 63 17.07 13.26 -33.92
CA ASN A 63 17.69 14.47 -33.37
C ASN A 63 19.22 14.31 -33.46
N GLU A 64 19.98 15.41 -33.52
CA GLU A 64 21.46 15.42 -33.66
C GLU A 64 22.22 14.66 -32.55
N ARG A 65 21.54 14.25 -31.46
CA ARG A 65 22.07 13.39 -30.38
C ARG A 65 21.18 12.18 -30.09
N GLY A 66 20.45 11.69 -31.09
CA GLY A 66 19.47 10.58 -31.18
C GLY A 66 19.06 9.83 -29.90
N TYR A 67 17.79 9.41 -29.81
CA TYR A 67 17.23 8.72 -28.63
C TYR A 67 18.17 7.67 -28.01
N ARG A 68 18.84 6.86 -28.82
CA ARG A 68 19.83 5.87 -28.35
C ARG A 68 20.96 6.47 -27.51
N HIS A 69 21.57 7.57 -27.94
CA HIS A 69 22.69 8.17 -27.22
C HIS A 69 22.22 8.84 -25.92
N TRP A 70 21.07 9.52 -25.96
CA TRP A 70 20.43 10.04 -24.75
C TRP A 70 20.06 8.91 -23.77
N HIS A 71 19.48 7.83 -24.27
CA HIS A 71 19.10 6.66 -23.49
C HIS A 71 20.32 6.05 -22.84
N ASP A 72 21.38 5.71 -23.60
CA ASP A 72 22.57 5.04 -23.06
C ASP A 72 23.28 5.88 -21.99
N ARG A 73 23.30 7.21 -22.15
CA ARG A 73 23.83 8.13 -21.14
C ARG A 73 22.96 8.17 -19.88
N THR A 74 21.67 8.44 -20.03
CA THR A 74 20.72 8.56 -18.92
C THR A 74 20.58 7.22 -18.18
N TRP A 75 20.64 6.11 -18.92
CA TRP A 75 20.68 4.75 -18.42
C TRP A 75 21.91 4.53 -17.56
N ARG A 76 23.11 4.85 -18.06
CA ARG A 76 24.36 4.69 -17.30
C ARG A 76 24.37 5.46 -15.98
N ASP A 77 23.78 6.64 -15.97
CA ASP A 77 23.73 7.51 -14.79
C ASP A 77 22.57 7.13 -13.83
N SER A 78 21.81 6.08 -14.12
CA SER A 78 20.66 5.65 -13.33
C SER A 78 21.03 4.82 -12.10
N ASN A 79 20.08 4.68 -11.19
CA ASN A 79 20.26 3.98 -9.91
C ASN A 79 20.50 2.47 -10.14
N PRO A 80 21.44 1.82 -9.41
CA PRO A 80 21.61 0.36 -9.44
C PRO A 80 20.32 -0.47 -9.30
N LEU A 81 19.36 0.02 -8.51
CA LEU A 81 18.03 -0.57 -8.35
C LEU A 81 17.29 -0.68 -9.70
N PHE A 82 17.37 0.38 -10.49
CA PHE A 82 16.71 0.47 -11.79
C PHE A 82 17.30 -0.54 -12.78
N HIS A 83 18.63 -0.66 -12.81
CA HIS A 83 19.31 -1.70 -13.60
C HIS A 83 18.92 -3.11 -13.17
N TYR A 84 18.89 -3.34 -11.86
CA TYR A 84 18.56 -4.64 -11.29
C TYR A 84 17.16 -5.09 -11.71
N PHE A 85 16.15 -4.25 -11.44
CA PHE A 85 14.77 -4.60 -11.74
C PHE A 85 14.48 -4.56 -13.22
N TYR A 86 15.18 -3.78 -14.05
CA TYR A 86 14.93 -3.86 -15.50
C TYR A 86 15.48 -5.16 -16.11
N ALA A 87 16.68 -5.59 -15.73
CA ALA A 87 17.36 -6.73 -16.36
C ALA A 87 16.74 -8.08 -16.00
N ARG A 88 16.19 -8.22 -14.80
CA ARG A 88 15.85 -9.52 -14.22
C ARG A 88 14.37 -9.84 -14.39
N ARG A 89 14.02 -11.00 -14.98
CA ARG A 89 12.62 -11.36 -15.22
C ARG A 89 11.96 -12.13 -14.07
N ASN A 90 12.75 -12.91 -13.33
CA ASN A 90 12.27 -13.78 -12.27
C ASN A 90 12.86 -13.34 -10.93
N PHE A 91 12.02 -13.30 -9.90
CA PHE A 91 12.39 -12.98 -8.53
C PHE A 91 11.84 -14.03 -7.59
N ILE A 92 12.54 -14.24 -6.49
CA ILE A 92 12.08 -15.09 -5.40
C ILE A 92 11.71 -14.16 -4.25
N LEU A 93 10.43 -14.21 -3.86
CA LEU A 93 9.91 -13.51 -2.70
C LEU A 93 9.90 -14.47 -1.51
N HIS A 94 10.40 -14.00 -0.38
CA HIS A 94 10.24 -14.66 0.90
C HIS A 94 9.31 -13.84 1.78
N GLN A 95 8.74 -14.53 2.77
CA GLN A 95 7.86 -13.95 3.77
C GLN A 95 8.45 -14.25 5.14
N GLU A 96 8.46 -13.27 6.02
CA GLU A 96 8.81 -13.46 7.42
C GLU A 96 7.92 -12.62 8.33
N PRO A 97 7.73 -13.03 9.60
CA PRO A 97 7.12 -12.16 10.60
C PRO A 97 7.94 -10.88 10.72
N GLU A 98 7.28 -9.73 10.66
CA GLU A 98 7.96 -8.46 10.83
C GLU A 98 8.52 -8.39 12.27
N PRO A 99 9.81 -8.08 12.46
CA PRO A 99 10.39 -7.95 13.78
C PRO A 99 9.66 -6.83 14.53
N THR A 100 8.90 -7.19 15.56
CA THR A 100 8.11 -6.27 16.36
C THR A 100 9.03 -5.38 17.19
N HIS A 101 9.46 -4.26 16.64
CA HIS A 101 10.00 -3.16 17.42
C HIS A 101 8.82 -2.44 18.08
N ALA A 102 8.48 -2.84 19.32
CA ALA A 102 7.51 -2.24 20.23
C ALA A 102 6.26 -1.61 19.56
N GLN A 103 5.20 -2.40 19.40
CA GLN A 103 3.90 -1.87 18.98
C GLN A 103 3.33 -0.92 20.05
N VAL A 104 3.24 0.37 19.74
CA VAL A 104 2.48 1.35 20.53
C VAL A 104 1.04 1.31 20.05
N ASN A 105 0.20 0.50 20.71
CA ASN A 105 -1.24 0.50 20.46
C ASN A 105 -1.87 1.77 21.05
N VAL A 106 -2.18 2.75 20.21
CA VAL A 106 -3.00 3.90 20.59
C VAL A 106 -4.44 3.62 20.15
N GLN A 107 -5.31 3.27 21.10
CA GLN A 107 -6.76 3.22 20.89
C GLN A 107 -7.41 4.46 21.51
N ALA A 108 -8.08 5.26 20.69
CA ALA A 108 -8.96 6.32 21.14
C ALA A 108 -10.41 5.81 21.13
N ASN A 109 -10.97 5.57 22.31
CA ASN A 109 -12.38 5.19 22.46
C ASN A 109 -13.23 6.46 22.61
N LEU A 110 -13.97 6.82 21.56
CA LEU A 110 -15.05 7.81 21.67
C LEU A 110 -16.37 7.06 21.91
N GLY A 111 -16.81 6.99 23.16
CA GLY A 111 -18.11 6.42 23.52
C GLY A 111 -19.13 7.52 23.79
N ILE A 112 -20.30 7.44 23.16
CA ILE A 112 -21.51 8.17 23.60
C ILE A 112 -22.28 7.23 24.52
N THR A 113 -22.33 7.56 25.81
CA THR A 113 -23.12 6.82 26.80
C THR A 113 -24.56 7.33 26.77
N ALA A 114 -25.50 6.52 26.29
CA ALA A 114 -26.94 6.81 26.44
C ALA A 114 -27.47 6.09 27.69
N SER A 115 -27.70 6.85 28.78
CA SER A 115 -28.37 6.34 29.98
C SER A 115 -29.86 6.66 29.92
N VAL A 116 -30.70 5.63 29.90
CA VAL A 116 -32.16 5.78 30.04
C VAL A 116 -32.53 5.53 31.49
N SER A 117 -33.03 6.56 32.17
CA SER A 117 -33.65 6.44 33.50
C SER A 117 -35.16 6.53 33.37
N VAL A 118 -35.89 5.56 33.92
CA VAL A 118 -37.35 5.60 34.03
C VAL A 118 -37.70 5.82 35.50
N SER A 119 -38.43 6.90 35.80
CA SER A 119 -38.99 7.15 37.14
C SER A 119 -40.50 6.90 37.13
N LEU A 120 -40.99 6.24 38.17
CA LEU A 120 -42.42 6.02 38.39
C LEU A 120 -42.91 6.96 39.50
N THR A 121 -43.96 7.72 39.20
CA THR A 121 -44.69 8.55 40.17
C THR A 121 -46.05 7.94 40.37
N VAL A 122 -46.40 7.61 41.62
CA VAL A 122 -47.71 7.08 41.98
C VAL A 122 -48.45 8.13 42.80
N THR A 123 -49.61 8.56 42.31
CA THR A 123 -50.50 9.50 43.02
C THR A 123 -51.66 8.72 43.61
N ARG A 124 -51.83 8.78 44.93
CA ARG A 124 -52.91 8.08 45.64
C ARG A 124 -54.17 8.95 45.70
N THR A 125 -55.31 8.31 45.96
CA THR A 125 -56.64 8.94 45.93
C THR A 125 -56.88 9.98 47.03
N ASP A 126 -56.00 10.09 48.03
CA ASP A 126 -56.01 11.12 49.06
C ASP A 126 -55.18 12.37 48.69
N GLY A 127 -54.63 12.42 47.47
CA GLY A 127 -53.87 13.55 46.95
C GLY A 127 -52.38 13.55 47.31
N THR A 128 -51.89 12.53 48.02
CA THR A 128 -50.44 12.40 48.27
C THR A 128 -49.70 11.79 47.07
N VAL A 129 -48.52 12.36 46.78
CA VAL A 129 -47.62 11.93 45.70
C VAL A 129 -46.37 11.33 46.33
N GLU A 130 -46.09 10.06 46.03
CA GLU A 130 -44.87 9.38 46.47
C GLU A 130 -43.90 9.18 45.31
N TYR A 131 -42.64 9.58 45.53
CA TYR A 131 -41.57 9.46 44.55
C TYR A 131 -40.66 8.28 44.91
N PHE A 132 -40.49 7.33 43.98
CA PHE A 132 -39.56 6.22 44.14
C PHE A 132 -38.37 6.39 43.18
N PRO A 133 -37.14 6.64 43.67
CA PRO A 133 -35.98 6.70 42.82
C PRO A 133 -35.67 5.30 42.25
N ALA A 134 -35.36 5.24 40.96
CA ALA A 134 -34.99 3.99 40.29
C ALA A 134 -33.70 3.42 40.90
N ALA A 135 -33.71 2.13 41.26
CA ALA A 135 -32.51 1.43 41.69
C ALA A 135 -31.46 1.43 40.57
N SER A 136 -30.21 1.78 40.89
CA SER A 136 -29.09 1.76 39.95
C SER A 136 -28.86 0.33 39.46
N ARG A 137 -29.01 0.13 38.15
CA ARG A 137 -28.72 -1.15 37.49
C ARG A 137 -27.20 -1.39 37.54
N PRO A 138 -26.72 -2.62 37.79
CA PRO A 138 -25.29 -2.92 37.73
C PRO A 138 -24.76 -2.59 36.32
N GLU A 139 -23.61 -1.92 36.26
CA GLU A 139 -22.94 -1.60 35.02
C GLU A 139 -22.75 -2.86 34.17
N PRO A 140 -22.99 -2.81 32.84
CA PRO A 140 -22.66 -3.92 31.97
C PRO A 140 -21.16 -4.20 32.09
N LYS A 141 -20.79 -5.41 32.52
CA LYS A 141 -19.39 -5.86 32.49
C LYS A 141 -18.88 -5.72 31.05
N GLN A 142 -17.91 -4.83 30.83
CA GLN A 142 -17.23 -4.75 29.55
C GLN A 142 -16.68 -6.14 29.20
N PRO A 143 -16.96 -6.69 28.01
CA PRO A 143 -16.28 -7.91 27.58
C PRO A 143 -14.78 -7.63 27.53
N PRO A 144 -13.94 -8.61 27.93
CA PRO A 144 -12.50 -8.45 27.85
C PRO A 144 -12.11 -8.15 26.40
N VAL A 145 -11.46 -7.00 26.20
CA VAL A 145 -10.88 -6.62 24.90
C VAL A 145 -9.86 -7.70 24.53
N ARG A 146 -10.20 -8.54 23.57
CA ARG A 146 -9.23 -9.46 22.94
C ARG A 146 -8.21 -8.60 22.24
N ALA A 147 -6.99 -8.54 22.78
CA ALA A 147 -5.83 -8.09 22.03
C ALA A 147 -5.59 -9.10 20.90
N SER A 148 -6.13 -8.82 19.72
CA SER A 148 -5.70 -9.50 18.50
C SER A 148 -4.28 -9.03 18.21
N SER A 149 -3.29 -9.83 18.59
CA SER A 149 -1.91 -9.65 18.17
C SER A 149 -1.81 -10.06 16.70
N THR A 150 -2.20 -9.17 15.79
CA THR A 150 -1.93 -9.33 14.37
C THR A 150 -0.42 -9.22 14.21
N GLN A 151 0.27 -10.35 14.07
CA GLN A 151 1.68 -10.35 13.70
C GLN A 151 1.75 -9.84 12.26
N SER A 152 2.20 -8.60 12.09
CA SER A 152 2.50 -8.03 10.78
C SER A 152 3.53 -8.94 10.09
N GLN A 153 3.29 -9.25 8.81
CA GLN A 153 4.20 -10.04 7.99
C GLN A 153 4.82 -9.14 6.94
N ARG A 154 6.10 -9.35 6.61
CA ARG A 154 6.78 -8.61 5.56
C ARG A 154 7.23 -9.54 4.45
N PHE A 155 7.03 -9.11 3.20
CA PHE A 155 7.63 -9.76 2.03
C PHE A 155 8.94 -9.08 1.65
N PHE A 156 9.96 -9.85 1.25
CA PHE A 156 11.27 -9.35 0.86
C PHE A 156 11.89 -10.19 -0.28
N PHE A 157 12.86 -9.60 -1.00
CA PHE A 157 13.57 -10.31 -2.07
C PHE A 157 14.67 -11.23 -1.51
N SER A 158 14.81 -12.41 -2.09
CA SER A 158 15.82 -13.41 -1.67
C SER A 158 17.26 -12.94 -1.76
N GLU A 159 17.54 -12.04 -2.69
CA GLU A 159 18.88 -11.55 -2.95
C GLU A 159 19.37 -10.65 -1.83
N HIS A 160 20.58 -10.93 -1.34
CA HIS A 160 21.18 -10.22 -0.21
C HIS A 160 21.16 -8.69 -0.36
N ALA A 161 21.41 -8.17 -1.56
CA ALA A 161 21.41 -6.73 -1.83
C ALA A 161 20.04 -6.05 -1.67
N TRP A 162 18.95 -6.82 -1.69
CA TRP A 162 17.57 -6.32 -1.70
C TRP A 162 16.70 -6.96 -0.61
N ARG A 163 17.34 -7.45 0.44
CA ARG A 163 16.68 -8.12 1.57
C ARG A 163 16.31 -7.16 2.72
N GLU A 164 16.97 -6.02 2.78
CA GLU A 164 16.88 -5.12 3.94
C GLU A 164 15.50 -4.44 4.06
N LYS A 165 14.93 -4.01 2.93
CA LYS A 165 13.62 -3.34 2.88
C LYS A 165 12.50 -4.29 2.43
N PRO A 166 11.24 -4.01 2.79
CA PRO A 166 10.08 -4.67 2.21
C PRO A 166 10.07 -4.58 0.68
N ALA A 167 9.60 -5.65 0.03
CA ALA A 167 9.58 -5.75 -1.43
C ALA A 167 8.79 -4.60 -2.08
N LEU A 168 7.67 -4.19 -1.47
CA LEU A 168 6.85 -3.06 -1.94
C LEU A 168 7.64 -1.76 -2.07
N LEU A 169 8.52 -1.44 -1.11
CA LEU A 169 9.29 -0.21 -1.14
C LEU A 169 10.29 -0.19 -2.31
N TYR A 170 10.95 -1.32 -2.58
CA TYR A 170 11.84 -1.42 -3.73
C TYR A 170 11.08 -1.30 -5.06
N ILE A 171 9.86 -1.84 -5.15
CA ILE A 171 9.04 -1.71 -6.36
C ILE A 171 8.52 -0.28 -6.54
N GLU A 172 8.15 0.39 -5.46
CA GLU A 172 7.82 1.81 -5.47
C GLU A 172 9.00 2.66 -5.96
N GLU A 173 10.17 2.51 -5.35
CA GLU A 173 11.40 3.20 -5.77
C GLU A 173 11.74 2.92 -7.25
N PHE A 174 11.52 1.69 -7.72
CA PHE A 174 11.72 1.34 -9.13
C PHE A 174 10.72 2.04 -10.05
N ILE A 175 9.44 2.10 -9.70
CA ILE A 175 8.42 2.82 -10.47
C ILE A 175 8.76 4.31 -10.53
N GLU A 176 9.21 4.92 -9.44
CA GLU A 176 9.65 6.32 -9.39
C GLU A 176 10.85 6.58 -10.31
N CYS A 177 11.80 5.64 -10.37
CA CYS A 177 12.90 5.69 -11.32
C CYS A 177 12.39 5.66 -12.76
N CYS A 178 11.43 4.77 -13.09
CA CYS A 178 10.81 4.73 -14.41
C CYS A 178 10.04 6.02 -14.73
N GLU A 179 9.28 6.58 -13.78
CA GLU A 179 8.57 7.85 -13.93
C GLU A 179 9.52 9.01 -14.22
N SER A 180 10.65 9.06 -13.52
CA SER A 180 11.70 10.05 -13.73
C SER A 180 12.35 9.89 -15.10
N PHE A 181 12.61 8.64 -15.52
CA PHE A 181 13.18 8.32 -16.84
C PHE A 181 12.22 8.72 -17.98
N VAL A 182 10.94 8.38 -17.87
CA VAL A 182 9.88 8.78 -18.82
C VAL A 182 9.78 10.31 -18.88
N SER A 183 9.75 10.99 -17.74
CA SER A 183 9.68 12.46 -17.69
C SER A 183 10.91 13.12 -18.33
N ALA A 184 12.09 12.51 -18.20
CA ALA A 184 13.31 13.00 -18.84
C ALA A 184 13.27 12.78 -20.36
N ALA A 185 12.77 11.63 -20.83
CA ALA A 185 12.59 11.34 -22.25
C ALA A 185 11.58 12.30 -22.89
N GLU A 186 10.42 12.48 -22.26
CA GLU A 186 9.37 13.39 -22.73
C GLU A 186 9.92 14.82 -22.86
N ARG A 187 10.65 15.35 -21.87
CA ARG A 187 11.27 16.68 -21.97
C ARG A 187 12.34 16.79 -23.07
N ALA A 188 12.98 15.69 -23.44
CA ALA A 188 14.04 15.69 -24.44
C ALA A 188 13.52 15.51 -25.88
N PHE A 189 12.34 14.91 -26.05
CA PHE A 189 11.87 14.43 -27.35
C PHE A 189 10.42 14.79 -27.73
N LEU A 190 9.55 15.23 -26.81
CA LEU A 190 8.24 15.83 -27.13
C LEU A 190 8.38 17.33 -27.35
#